data_AF-A0A535W5A4-F1
#
_entry.id   AF-A0A535W5A4-F1
#
_cell.length_a   1.000
_cell.length_b   1.000
_cell.length_c   1.000
_cell.angle_alpha   90.00
_cell.angle_beta   90.00
_cell.angle_gamma   90.00
#
_symmetry.space_group_name_H-M   'P 1'
#
loop_
_entity.id
_entity.type
_entity.pdbx_description
1 polymer ?
#
loop_
_entity_poly.entity_id
_entity_poly.type
_entity_poly.pdbx_seq_one_letter_code
_entity_poly.pdbx_strand_id
1 'polypeptide(L)'
;MSLTAALTAYHLNRRERICTFVHVGKHLTSIQERIEPTQGSREVPSKIGVLGGVVYNRNAELLTYILGVWCRPCSTTPFYNKGERTIMRFMQNLQPRYPLLIVLLVLLAACSPIDSIGGNPTPTATPKPKPTHDPTRTTLEVCPAPLDSNPNCYTPRAFRQAYDVEALTEQGFTGKGQTVIDIVSYGSPTLQQDMDVFDKQFGLPPITIQVVSPLGTVPYDPNKKDMTGWAGETELDVQIIHAIAPDAHIVVMTSPVDETEGTIGLPEFLKLEQYAVAHHLGQIFSQSYVASEATLAGSAGQKLVKTFADFYKQITTQQGFTIVSGSGDNGATDWANIAATKLSPRPTVNFPADVPWVTAVGGTTLRNTPPTYDESAWSGSGGGMSTFFAEPAFQKSMPSSVQSELAGHRGLPDIAGDANPETAMVNYIFGHWTQIGGTSASTPFWAGIVAIANQVAGHSLGFINPALYKLGASPNAQKDFRDIINGSNNVDNGNIHVKGFQAVQGWDAVTGWGSPRASQFISDLIAAMK
;
A
#
# COMPACT_ATOMS: atom_id res chain seq x y z
N MET A 1 42.20 54.39 21.60
CA MET A 1 42.82 55.55 20.89
C MET A 1 43.46 55.05 19.62
N SER A 2 43.53 55.88 18.56
CA SER A 2 44.28 55.63 17.31
C SER A 2 43.76 54.46 16.45
N LEU A 3 43.30 54.59 15.18
CA LEU A 3 43.42 55.65 14.16
C LEU A 3 44.89 55.94 13.72
N THR A 4 45.27 56.05 12.44
CA THR A 4 44.50 56.13 11.17
C THR A 4 45.35 55.65 9.96
N ALA A 5 44.71 55.52 8.79
CA ALA A 5 45.17 55.73 7.38
C ALA A 5 46.64 56.11 7.05
N ALA A 6 47.18 55.93 5.84
CA ALA A 6 46.90 55.15 4.60
C ALA A 6 47.97 55.54 3.54
N LEU A 7 48.16 54.79 2.42
CA LEU A 7 48.46 55.36 1.08
C LEU A 7 48.47 54.32 -0.07
N THR A 8 48.76 54.79 -1.30
CA THR A 8 48.54 54.15 -2.61
C THR A 8 49.78 53.44 -3.19
N ALA A 9 49.56 52.56 -4.18
CA ALA A 9 50.58 51.69 -4.81
C ALA A 9 51.50 52.35 -5.86
N TYR A 10 52.63 51.70 -6.21
CA TYR A 10 53.28 51.85 -7.53
C TYR A 10 54.11 50.62 -7.99
N HIS A 11 53.84 50.19 -9.23
CA HIS A 11 54.60 49.43 -10.26
C HIS A 11 55.93 48.64 -10.04
N LEU A 12 56.00 47.52 -10.81
CA LEU A 12 57.03 47.10 -11.80
C LEU A 12 58.04 45.93 -11.56
N ASN A 13 57.75 44.82 -12.28
CA ASN A 13 58.60 44.14 -13.31
C ASN A 13 59.38 42.82 -13.02
N ARG A 14 59.03 41.77 -13.80
CA ARG A 14 59.84 40.67 -14.40
C ARG A 14 60.81 39.81 -13.56
N ARG A 15 60.67 38.48 -13.74
CA ARG A 15 61.54 37.70 -14.67
C ARG A 15 60.91 36.40 -15.20
N GLU A 16 61.52 35.87 -16.27
CA GLU A 16 61.04 34.87 -17.23
C GLU A 16 60.66 33.45 -16.74
N ARG A 17 60.09 32.67 -17.67
CA ARG A 17 59.79 31.23 -17.60
C ARG A 17 61.00 30.39 -18.06
N ILE A 18 61.17 29.17 -17.54
CA ILE A 18 61.64 28.00 -18.29
C ILE A 18 60.80 26.78 -17.88
N CYS A 19 60.46 25.91 -18.84
CA CYS A 19 59.87 24.60 -18.59
C CYS A 19 60.80 23.52 -19.16
N THR A 20 60.91 22.37 -18.49
CA THR A 20 61.68 21.22 -18.99
C THR A 20 60.91 19.93 -18.71
N PHE A 21 60.64 19.14 -19.76
CA PHE A 21 60.13 17.77 -19.63
C PHE A 21 61.29 16.80 -19.33
N VAL A 22 61.02 15.74 -18.55
CA VAL A 22 61.89 14.57 -18.43
C VAL A 22 61.07 13.31 -18.66
N HIS A 23 61.64 12.33 -19.37
CA HIS A 23 60.98 11.10 -19.79
C HIS A 23 61.81 9.90 -19.32
N VAL A 24 61.21 8.97 -18.59
CA VAL A 24 61.83 7.73 -18.07
C VAL A 24 60.81 6.60 -18.14
N GLY A 25 61.25 5.35 -18.29
CA GLY A 25 60.37 4.17 -18.26
C GLY A 25 61.14 2.85 -18.26
N LYS A 26 60.51 1.79 -18.81
CA LYS A 26 61.00 0.44 -19.17
C LYS A 26 61.04 -0.71 -18.12
N HIS A 27 60.62 -1.89 -18.61
CA HIS A 27 60.80 -3.29 -18.13
C HIS A 27 60.11 -3.67 -16.79
N LEU A 28 59.47 -4.84 -16.60
CA LEU A 28 59.71 -6.25 -17.01
C LEU A 28 58.38 -6.92 -17.51
N THR A 29 58.26 -7.73 -18.57
CA THR A 29 58.61 -9.18 -18.80
C THR A 29 58.01 -10.19 -17.80
N SER A 30 57.42 -11.35 -18.17
CA SER A 30 57.10 -12.01 -19.47
C SER A 30 56.37 -13.38 -19.26
N ILE A 31 55.99 -14.12 -20.34
CA ILE A 31 55.62 -15.58 -20.41
C ILE A 31 54.20 -15.91 -19.86
N GLN A 32 53.33 -16.78 -20.43
CA GLN A 32 53.08 -17.44 -21.76
C GLN A 32 51.53 -17.74 -21.79
N GLU A 33 50.81 -18.14 -22.85
CA GLU A 33 51.12 -18.89 -24.08
C GLU A 33 50.17 -18.50 -25.27
N ARG A 34 50.14 -19.28 -26.36
CA ARG A 34 49.37 -19.04 -27.62
C ARG A 34 48.11 -19.94 -27.69
N ILE A 35 47.17 -19.85 -28.64
CA ILE A 35 47.27 -20.13 -30.10
C ILE A 35 46.22 -19.32 -30.91
N GLU A 36 46.36 -19.33 -32.24
CA GLU A 36 45.83 -18.40 -33.26
C GLU A 36 44.39 -18.67 -33.81
N PRO A 37 43.81 -17.75 -34.63
CA PRO A 37 42.38 -17.71 -35.00
C PRO A 37 42.07 -18.21 -36.43
N THR A 38 40.81 -18.07 -36.86
CA THR A 38 40.37 -18.18 -38.26
C THR A 38 39.70 -16.89 -38.78
N GLN A 39 39.94 -16.56 -40.05
CA GLN A 39 39.37 -15.40 -40.76
C GLN A 39 38.08 -15.76 -41.52
N GLY A 40 37.28 -14.74 -41.88
CA GLY A 40 36.06 -14.92 -42.69
C GLY A 40 35.44 -13.60 -43.18
N SER A 41 36.21 -12.76 -43.88
CA SER A 41 35.76 -11.42 -44.31
C SER A 41 35.01 -11.41 -45.66
N ARG A 42 33.97 -10.57 -45.76
CA ARG A 42 33.47 -9.97 -47.01
C ARG A 42 32.94 -8.55 -46.80
N GLU A 43 33.06 -7.74 -47.84
CA GLU A 43 32.89 -6.28 -47.93
C GLU A 43 32.55 -5.95 -49.42
N VAL A 44 32.06 -4.80 -49.90
CA VAL A 44 31.83 -3.43 -49.36
C VAL A 44 30.40 -2.97 -49.77
N PRO A 45 30.08 -1.89 -50.54
CA PRO A 45 30.42 -0.46 -50.44
C PRO A 45 29.20 0.51 -50.42
N SER A 46 29.12 1.35 -49.36
CA SER A 46 28.70 2.78 -49.44
C SER A 46 27.22 3.12 -49.76
N LYS A 47 26.65 4.31 -49.50
CA LYS A 47 27.16 5.67 -49.16
C LYS A 47 26.29 6.37 -48.07
N ILE A 48 26.63 7.63 -47.76
CA ILE A 48 26.00 8.59 -46.80
C ILE A 48 26.44 8.31 -45.34
N GLY A 49 26.78 9.29 -44.50
CA GLY A 49 26.96 10.74 -44.66
C GLY A 49 27.61 11.32 -43.39
N VAL A 50 28.32 12.46 -43.46
CA VAL A 50 29.30 12.87 -42.42
C VAL A 50 28.78 13.98 -41.49
N LEU A 51 28.92 13.81 -40.16
CA LEU A 51 29.61 14.74 -39.22
C LEU A 51 29.22 14.55 -37.73
N GLY A 52 30.20 14.71 -36.84
CA GLY A 52 30.00 15.08 -35.44
C GLY A 52 29.66 13.95 -34.46
N GLY A 53 30.68 13.34 -33.84
CA GLY A 53 30.49 12.45 -32.69
C GLY A 53 31.54 12.69 -31.60
N VAL A 54 31.15 12.47 -30.34
CA VAL A 54 32.06 12.25 -29.19
C VAL A 54 31.46 11.15 -28.33
N VAL A 55 32.29 10.19 -27.92
CA VAL A 55 31.95 9.14 -26.95
C VAL A 55 32.27 9.65 -25.55
N TYR A 56 31.36 9.46 -24.58
CA TYR A 56 31.64 9.70 -23.17
C TYR A 56 32.10 8.43 -22.46
N ASN A 57 33.11 8.57 -21.60
CA ASN A 57 33.54 7.55 -20.64
C ASN A 57 33.80 8.21 -19.27
N ARG A 58 34.02 7.38 -18.25
CA ARG A 58 33.89 7.66 -16.81
C ARG A 58 34.85 8.69 -16.21
N ASN A 59 34.43 9.14 -15.02
CA ASN A 59 35.21 9.68 -13.89
C ASN A 59 35.84 11.07 -14.04
N ALA A 60 35.23 12.05 -13.35
CA ALA A 60 35.93 13.17 -12.73
C ALA A 60 35.19 13.59 -11.44
N GLU A 61 35.82 13.38 -10.29
CA GLU A 61 35.49 14.14 -9.07
C GLU A 61 36.14 15.52 -9.17
N LEU A 62 35.51 16.57 -8.61
CA LEU A 62 36.23 17.62 -7.87
C LEU A 62 35.29 18.55 -7.10
N LEU A 63 35.75 18.98 -5.92
CA LEU A 63 35.07 19.91 -5.03
C LEU A 63 35.21 21.36 -5.50
N THR A 64 34.22 22.20 -5.18
CA THR A 64 34.53 23.55 -4.67
C THR A 64 33.50 24.01 -3.63
N TYR A 65 33.97 24.58 -2.52
CA TYR A 65 33.18 25.39 -1.59
C TYR A 65 32.92 26.80 -2.18
N ILE A 66 31.86 27.48 -1.72
CA ILE A 66 31.88 28.94 -1.46
C ILE A 66 30.76 29.33 -0.48
N LEU A 67 30.98 30.39 0.30
CA LEU A 67 30.04 30.87 1.33
C LEU A 67 28.95 31.77 0.73
N GLY A 68 27.78 31.79 1.39
CA GLY A 68 26.65 32.66 1.01
C GLY A 68 26.72 34.09 1.60
N VAL A 69 25.84 34.96 1.10
CA VAL A 69 25.61 36.33 1.59
C VAL A 69 24.10 36.60 1.68
N TRP A 70 23.67 37.29 2.73
CA TRP A 70 22.26 37.70 2.96
C TRP A 70 21.88 38.96 2.17
N CYS A 71 20.60 39.08 1.76
CA CYS A 71 19.95 40.39 1.62
C CYS A 71 18.40 40.34 1.69
N ARG A 72 17.80 41.43 2.21
CA ARG A 72 16.37 41.81 2.29
C ARG A 72 16.36 43.37 2.36
N PRO A 73 15.30 44.13 1.99
CA PRO A 73 13.92 43.93 2.50
C PRO A 73 12.70 44.44 1.64
N CYS A 74 11.48 44.26 2.20
CA CYS A 74 10.24 45.08 2.12
C CYS A 74 9.53 45.47 0.79
N SER A 75 8.32 44.91 0.57
CA SER A 75 7.01 45.61 0.37
C SER A 75 5.89 44.55 0.11
N THR A 76 4.81 44.41 0.92
CA THR A 76 3.45 45.03 0.83
C THR A 76 2.80 44.93 -0.57
N THR A 77 1.61 44.35 -0.81
CA THR A 77 0.37 44.15 0.00
C THR A 77 -0.49 42.96 -0.53
N PRO A 78 -1.59 42.49 0.12
CA PRO A 78 -2.16 41.15 -0.09
C PRO A 78 -3.53 41.05 -0.82
N PHE A 79 -3.84 39.84 -1.29
CA PHE A 79 -5.17 39.21 -1.38
C PHE A 79 -5.01 37.72 -1.03
N TYR A 80 -5.97 36.93 -0.56
CA TYR A 80 -7.16 37.09 0.28
C TYR A 80 -7.69 35.65 0.39
N ASN A 81 -7.71 35.03 1.56
CA ASN A 81 -8.42 33.76 1.75
C ASN A 81 -8.93 33.65 3.19
N LYS A 82 -10.25 33.46 3.34
CA LYS A 82 -10.89 32.90 4.55
C LYS A 82 -10.85 31.36 4.41
N GLY A 83 -10.90 30.54 5.45
CA GLY A 83 -10.92 30.73 6.90
C GLY A 83 -10.79 29.33 7.54
N GLU A 84 -10.77 29.10 8.86
CA GLU A 84 -10.83 29.99 10.03
C GLU A 84 -9.90 29.43 11.13
N ARG A 85 -9.60 30.21 12.18
CA ARG A 85 -8.96 29.69 13.41
C ARG A 85 -9.52 30.35 14.66
N THR A 86 -10.00 29.50 15.57
CA THR A 86 -10.59 29.79 16.88
C THR A 86 -10.30 28.56 17.75
N ILE A 87 -9.74 28.61 18.97
CA ILE A 87 -9.31 29.74 19.81
C ILE A 87 -8.08 29.37 20.69
N MET A 88 -7.41 30.38 21.25
CA MET A 88 -6.42 30.39 22.37
C MET A 88 -5.58 29.13 22.71
N ARG A 89 -4.24 29.30 22.65
CA ARG A 89 -3.33 28.78 23.71
C ARG A 89 -3.12 29.89 24.75
N PHE A 90 -3.16 29.57 26.04
CA PHE A 90 -2.64 30.43 27.11
C PHE A 90 -2.09 29.58 28.27
N MET A 91 -1.06 30.10 28.95
CA MET A 91 -0.45 29.59 30.19
C MET A 91 0.18 28.18 30.19
N GLN A 92 1.51 28.14 30.14
CA GLN A 92 2.30 27.25 31.00
C GLN A 92 2.94 28.11 32.10
N ASN A 93 2.86 27.70 33.38
CA ASN A 93 3.86 28.07 34.38
C ASN A 93 3.75 27.29 35.72
N LEU A 94 4.84 26.60 36.06
CA LEU A 94 5.45 26.48 37.40
C LEU A 94 4.70 25.80 38.59
N GLN A 95 5.19 24.58 38.87
CA GLN A 95 5.73 24.10 40.17
C GLN A 95 4.79 23.47 41.24
N PRO A 96 5.32 22.57 42.13
CA PRO A 96 4.50 21.63 42.91
C PRO A 96 4.63 21.77 44.46
N ARG A 97 3.69 21.16 45.22
CA ARG A 97 3.85 20.84 46.66
C ARG A 97 3.15 19.52 47.06
N TYR A 98 3.73 18.86 48.06
CA TYR A 98 3.36 17.59 48.73
C TYR A 98 2.59 17.87 50.07
N PRO A 99 2.26 16.90 50.96
CA PRO A 99 1.57 15.59 50.82
C PRO A 99 0.55 15.30 52.00
N LEU A 100 0.19 14.01 52.22
CA LEU A 100 0.12 13.27 53.51
C LEU A 100 -1.24 12.74 54.09
N LEU A 101 -1.20 11.44 54.51
CA LEU A 101 -1.94 10.69 55.57
C LEU A 101 -3.41 10.15 55.45
N ILE A 102 -3.51 8.88 55.92
CA ILE A 102 -4.58 8.20 56.71
C ILE A 102 -5.83 7.59 56.01
N VAL A 103 -6.45 6.47 56.48
CA VAL A 103 -5.97 5.11 56.92
C VAL A 103 -7.15 4.24 57.46
N LEU A 104 -7.09 2.92 57.21
CA LEU A 104 -7.79 1.77 57.85
C LEU A 104 -9.30 1.45 57.60
N LEU A 105 -9.51 0.18 57.18
CA LEU A 105 -10.45 -0.87 57.67
C LEU A 105 -11.83 -0.54 58.28
N VAL A 106 -12.81 -1.40 57.96
CA VAL A 106 -13.32 -2.45 58.88
C VAL A 106 -14.07 -3.57 58.11
N LEU A 107 -14.00 -4.80 58.61
CA LEU A 107 -14.76 -5.98 58.11
C LEU A 107 -16.10 -6.13 58.83
N LEU A 108 -17.04 -6.89 58.25
CA LEU A 108 -17.70 -8.02 58.94
C LEU A 108 -18.52 -8.88 57.98
N ALA A 109 -18.76 -10.13 58.37
CA ALA A 109 -19.58 -11.12 57.65
C ALA A 109 -20.50 -11.86 58.63
N ALA A 110 -21.67 -12.32 58.19
CA ALA A 110 -22.52 -13.25 58.94
C ALA A 110 -23.48 -14.06 58.05
N CYS A 111 -23.41 -15.38 58.22
CA CYS A 111 -24.49 -16.39 58.24
C CYS A 111 -25.65 -16.39 57.22
N SER A 112 -25.82 -17.55 56.56
CA SER A 112 -27.08 -18.05 56.00
C SER A 112 -28.12 -18.38 57.10
N PRO A 113 -29.35 -18.77 56.72
CA PRO A 113 -29.67 -20.20 56.84
C PRO A 113 -30.23 -20.84 55.55
N ILE A 114 -30.41 -22.16 55.59
CA ILE A 114 -31.07 -22.99 54.58
C ILE A 114 -32.41 -23.44 55.15
N ASP A 115 -33.45 -23.53 54.33
CA ASP A 115 -34.63 -24.37 54.58
C ASP A 115 -35.18 -24.91 53.26
N SER A 116 -35.81 -26.09 53.28
CA SER A 116 -36.32 -26.75 52.06
C SER A 116 -37.62 -27.51 52.28
N ILE A 117 -38.65 -27.18 51.49
CA ILE A 117 -39.87 -27.98 51.30
C ILE A 117 -40.23 -27.92 49.82
N GLY A 118 -40.58 -29.06 49.22
CA GLY A 118 -40.87 -29.18 47.79
C GLY A 118 -42.36 -29.09 47.44
N GLY A 119 -42.64 -28.88 46.14
CA GLY A 119 -43.97 -28.96 45.53
C GLY A 119 -43.85 -29.25 44.03
N ASN A 120 -44.78 -30.02 43.47
CA ASN A 120 -44.72 -30.40 42.04
C ASN A 120 -44.98 -29.20 41.11
N PRO A 121 -44.32 -29.14 39.94
CA PRO A 121 -44.38 -27.98 39.06
C PRO A 121 -45.70 -27.91 38.29
N THR A 122 -46.41 -26.79 38.43
CA THR A 122 -47.36 -26.29 37.43
C THR A 122 -46.59 -25.36 36.48
N PRO A 123 -46.73 -25.44 35.14
CA PRO A 123 -45.94 -24.65 34.20
C PRO A 123 -46.39 -23.19 34.14
N THR A 124 -46.02 -22.41 35.15
CA THR A 124 -46.11 -20.94 35.12
C THR A 124 -45.03 -20.38 34.19
N ALA A 125 -45.41 -19.47 33.29
CA ALA A 125 -44.50 -18.88 32.32
C ALA A 125 -43.31 -18.19 33.00
N THR A 126 -42.09 -18.60 32.67
CA THR A 126 -40.86 -17.98 33.17
C THR A 126 -40.80 -16.51 32.74
N PRO A 127 -40.54 -15.57 33.66
CA PRO A 127 -40.19 -14.21 33.25
C PRO A 127 -38.96 -14.27 32.35
N LYS A 128 -39.03 -13.70 31.14
CA LYS A 128 -37.83 -13.50 30.33
C LYS A 128 -36.81 -12.71 31.16
N PRO A 129 -35.56 -13.17 31.31
CA PRO A 129 -34.51 -12.37 31.92
C PRO A 129 -34.43 -11.04 31.19
N LYS A 130 -34.67 -9.94 31.90
CA LYS A 130 -34.37 -8.60 31.37
C LYS A 130 -32.84 -8.56 31.18
N PRO A 131 -32.30 -8.17 30.01
CA PRO A 131 -30.86 -8.07 29.84
C PRO A 131 -30.30 -7.06 30.85
N THR A 132 -29.46 -7.54 31.77
CA THR A 132 -28.74 -6.73 32.76
C THR A 132 -27.23 -6.70 32.51
N HIS A 133 -26.81 -7.01 31.28
CA HIS A 133 -25.53 -6.52 30.78
C HIS A 133 -25.75 -5.10 30.25
N ASP A 134 -25.35 -4.14 31.08
CA ASP A 134 -24.75 -2.90 30.58
C ASP A 134 -23.51 -3.30 29.75
N PRO A 135 -23.46 -3.03 28.43
CA PRO A 135 -22.35 -3.43 27.59
C PRO A 135 -21.17 -2.49 27.84
N THR A 136 -20.35 -2.83 28.84
CA THR A 136 -18.99 -2.30 28.97
C THR A 136 -18.16 -2.79 27.78
N ARG A 137 -18.33 -2.12 26.64
CA ARG A 137 -17.64 -2.32 25.37
C ARG A 137 -16.15 -2.43 25.66
N THR A 138 -15.56 -3.57 25.32
CA THR A 138 -14.20 -3.88 25.79
C THR A 138 -13.19 -2.96 25.11
N THR A 139 -11.99 -2.79 25.69
CA THR A 139 -10.94 -1.92 25.12
C THR A 139 -10.47 -2.36 23.72
N LEU A 140 -10.84 -3.57 23.30
CA LEU A 140 -10.59 -4.17 21.99
C LEU A 140 -11.56 -3.65 20.90
N GLU A 141 -12.69 -3.09 21.33
CA GLU A 141 -13.84 -2.71 20.48
C GLU A 141 -14.01 -1.19 20.36
N VAL A 142 -13.15 -0.40 21.02
CA VAL A 142 -13.15 1.07 21.00
C VAL A 142 -11.87 1.55 20.32
N CYS A 143 -11.97 2.51 19.40
CA CYS A 143 -10.78 3.11 18.81
C CYS A 143 -9.94 3.86 19.87
N PRO A 144 -8.61 3.73 19.87
CA PRO A 144 -7.75 4.48 20.78
C PRO A 144 -7.82 5.99 20.54
N ALA A 145 -7.60 6.79 21.59
CA ALA A 145 -7.43 8.23 21.46
C ALA A 145 -6.22 8.55 20.55
N PRO A 146 -6.32 9.49 19.61
CA PRO A 146 -7.34 10.55 19.50
C PRO A 146 -8.59 10.20 18.65
N LEU A 147 -8.75 8.94 18.24
CA LEU A 147 -9.75 8.49 17.27
C LEU A 147 -11.02 7.91 17.91
N ASP A 148 -11.05 7.83 19.24
CA ASP A 148 -12.18 7.38 20.07
C ASP A 148 -13.50 8.12 19.81
N SER A 149 -13.41 9.34 19.28
CA SER A 149 -14.55 10.19 18.91
C SER A 149 -14.97 10.11 17.42
N ASN A 150 -14.23 9.39 16.55
CA ASN A 150 -14.65 9.19 15.16
C ASN A 150 -15.64 8.00 15.05
N PRO A 151 -16.92 8.22 14.67
CA PRO A 151 -17.89 7.12 14.50
C PRO A 151 -17.53 6.14 13.38
N ASN A 152 -16.69 6.58 12.43
CA ASN A 152 -16.18 5.81 11.30
C ASN A 152 -14.78 5.23 11.55
N CYS A 153 -14.26 5.23 12.78
CA CYS A 153 -13.04 4.52 13.10
C CYS A 153 -13.35 3.05 13.44
N TYR A 154 -12.71 2.12 12.74
CA TYR A 154 -12.85 0.68 12.96
C TYR A 154 -11.64 0.11 13.68
N THR A 155 -11.85 -0.62 14.79
CA THR A 155 -10.84 -1.54 15.33
C THR A 155 -10.79 -2.79 14.44
N PRO A 156 -9.69 -3.58 14.48
CA PRO A 156 -9.57 -4.86 13.75
C PRO A 156 -10.81 -5.76 13.87
N ARG A 157 -11.39 -5.88 15.07
CA ARG A 157 -12.61 -6.65 15.30
C ARG A 157 -13.83 -6.06 14.57
N ALA A 158 -14.04 -4.75 14.67
CA ALA A 158 -15.16 -4.08 14.00
C ALA A 158 -15.03 -4.14 12.47
N PHE A 159 -13.80 -4.08 11.94
CA PHE A 159 -13.51 -4.22 10.52
C PHE A 159 -13.78 -5.65 10.02
N ARG A 160 -13.30 -6.66 10.75
CA ARG A 160 -13.64 -8.08 10.49
C ARG A 160 -15.14 -8.35 10.57
N GLN A 161 -15.88 -7.68 11.44
CA GLN A 161 -17.35 -7.80 11.53
C GLN A 161 -18.07 -7.19 10.33
N ALA A 162 -17.56 -6.09 9.75
CA ALA A 162 -18.22 -5.43 8.62
C ALA A 162 -18.20 -6.23 7.31
N TYR A 163 -17.19 -7.08 7.13
CA TYR A 163 -16.99 -7.96 5.96
C TYR A 163 -17.25 -9.44 6.22
N ASP A 164 -18.01 -9.76 7.29
CA ASP A 164 -18.38 -11.13 7.68
C ASP A 164 -17.15 -12.07 7.93
N VAL A 165 -15.98 -11.51 8.27
CA VAL A 165 -14.71 -12.23 8.54
C VAL A 165 -14.64 -12.74 9.98
N GLU A 166 -15.15 -11.99 10.97
CA GLU A 166 -15.06 -12.36 12.39
C GLU A 166 -15.67 -13.76 12.65
N ALA A 167 -16.74 -14.10 11.94
CA ALA A 167 -17.39 -15.42 12.01
C ALA A 167 -16.49 -16.57 11.50
N LEU A 168 -15.52 -16.29 10.62
CA LEU A 168 -14.50 -17.25 10.19
C LEU A 168 -13.37 -17.36 11.24
N THR A 169 -12.96 -16.23 11.81
CA THR A 169 -11.99 -16.17 12.93
C THR A 169 -12.50 -16.97 14.14
N GLU A 170 -13.77 -16.82 14.52
CA GLU A 170 -14.42 -17.57 15.61
C GLU A 170 -14.53 -19.09 15.32
N GLN A 171 -14.44 -19.51 14.04
CA GLN A 171 -14.35 -20.92 13.63
C GLN A 171 -12.89 -21.45 13.57
N GLY A 172 -11.89 -20.62 13.83
CA GLY A 172 -10.47 -20.98 13.72
C GLY A 172 -9.87 -20.85 12.32
N PHE A 173 -10.55 -20.15 11.40
CA PHE A 173 -10.00 -19.75 10.11
C PHE A 173 -9.40 -18.34 10.24
N THR A 174 -8.06 -18.33 10.36
CA THR A 174 -7.23 -17.22 10.83
C THR A 174 -6.06 -16.94 9.88
N GLY A 175 -6.03 -17.55 8.70
CA GLY A 175 -4.89 -17.55 7.76
C GLY A 175 -3.77 -18.51 8.15
N LYS A 176 -4.02 -19.40 9.11
CA LYS A 176 -3.01 -20.25 9.75
C LYS A 176 -2.25 -21.13 8.77
N GLY A 177 -0.93 -21.04 8.84
CA GLY A 177 -0.03 -21.82 7.98
C GLY A 177 0.06 -21.32 6.53
N GLN A 178 -0.50 -20.15 6.24
CA GLN A 178 -0.22 -19.39 5.02
C GLN A 178 0.85 -18.34 5.29
N THR A 179 1.47 -17.85 4.22
CA THR A 179 2.33 -16.67 4.26
C THR A 179 1.86 -15.66 3.21
N VAL A 180 1.59 -14.43 3.67
CA VAL A 180 1.45 -13.26 2.80
C VAL A 180 2.82 -12.63 2.64
N ILE A 181 3.19 -12.34 1.40
CA ILE A 181 4.40 -11.63 1.04
C ILE A 181 3.99 -10.20 0.66
N ASP A 182 4.53 -9.24 1.39
CA ASP A 182 4.38 -7.82 1.16
C ASP A 182 5.64 -7.27 0.44
N ILE A 183 5.48 -6.31 -0.48
CA ILE A 183 6.56 -5.76 -1.32
C ILE A 183 6.57 -4.23 -1.21
N VAL A 184 7.55 -3.68 -0.49
CA VAL A 184 7.63 -2.25 -0.15
C VAL A 184 9.01 -1.66 -0.39
N SER A 185 9.10 -0.35 -0.60
CA SER A 185 10.38 0.36 -0.53
C SER A 185 10.78 0.63 0.91
N TYR A 186 12.07 0.51 1.21
CA TYR A 186 12.72 0.89 2.47
C TYR A 186 12.30 0.12 3.75
N GLY A 187 11.03 -0.23 3.91
CA GLY A 187 10.44 -0.76 5.13
C GLY A 187 10.27 0.30 6.23
N SER A 188 9.54 -0.04 7.30
CA SER A 188 9.48 0.77 8.51
C SER A 188 10.64 0.47 9.48
N PRO A 189 11.27 1.50 10.10
CA PRO A 189 12.26 1.33 11.15
C PRO A 189 11.66 0.98 12.53
N THR A 190 10.33 1.10 12.71
CA THR A 190 9.64 0.82 13.98
C THR A 190 8.70 -0.38 13.92
N LEU A 191 8.52 -1.00 12.75
CA LEU A 191 7.56 -2.07 12.44
C LEU A 191 7.23 -3.02 13.59
N GLN A 192 8.20 -3.78 14.10
CA GLN A 192 7.94 -4.75 15.17
C GLN A 192 7.48 -4.08 16.48
N GLN A 193 8.02 -2.90 16.82
CA GLN A 193 7.64 -2.18 18.04
C GLN A 193 6.23 -1.58 17.94
N ASP A 194 5.86 -1.06 16.77
CA ASP A 194 4.52 -0.51 16.55
C ASP A 194 3.48 -1.65 16.44
N MET A 195 3.83 -2.77 15.81
CA MET A 195 3.06 -4.03 15.80
C MET A 195 2.83 -4.60 17.21
N ASP A 196 3.87 -4.68 18.05
CA ASP A 196 3.78 -5.13 19.45
C ASP A 196 2.77 -4.31 20.28
N VAL A 197 2.59 -3.02 19.95
CA VAL A 197 1.60 -2.14 20.59
C VAL A 197 0.20 -2.34 20.00
N PHE A 198 0.10 -2.50 18.68
CA PHE A 198 -1.14 -2.80 17.97
C PHE A 198 -1.80 -4.09 18.47
N ASP A 199 -1.04 -5.19 18.52
CA ASP A 199 -1.52 -6.50 18.97
C ASP A 199 -2.01 -6.44 20.41
N LYS A 200 -1.25 -5.77 21.28
CA LYS A 200 -1.56 -5.58 22.69
C LYS A 200 -2.81 -4.70 22.92
N GLN A 201 -3.07 -3.73 22.06
CA GLN A 201 -4.25 -2.87 22.15
C GLN A 201 -5.53 -3.62 21.75
N PHE A 202 -5.48 -4.43 20.69
CA PHE A 202 -6.66 -5.11 20.13
C PHE A 202 -6.79 -6.59 20.50
N GLY A 203 -5.85 -7.14 21.27
CA GLY A 203 -5.89 -8.51 21.77
C GLY A 203 -5.61 -9.56 20.69
N LEU A 204 -4.83 -9.18 19.67
CA LEU A 204 -4.40 -10.08 18.60
C LEU A 204 -3.23 -10.97 19.08
N PRO A 205 -2.99 -12.15 18.48
CA PRO A 205 -1.89 -13.03 18.87
C PRO A 205 -0.54 -12.42 18.43
N PRO A 206 0.40 -12.14 19.36
CA PRO A 206 1.64 -11.42 19.04
C PRO A 206 2.43 -12.06 17.90
N ILE A 207 2.63 -11.30 16.82
CA ILE A 207 3.36 -11.74 15.62
C ILE A 207 4.80 -11.25 15.60
N THR A 208 5.72 -12.03 15.02
CA THR A 208 7.06 -11.57 14.65
C THR A 208 7.15 -11.40 13.15
N ILE A 209 7.39 -10.18 12.68
CA ILE A 209 7.40 -9.84 11.24
C ILE A 209 8.74 -10.24 10.61
N GLN A 210 8.69 -10.98 9.50
CA GLN A 210 9.91 -11.41 8.80
C GLN A 210 10.29 -10.39 7.71
N VAL A 211 11.14 -9.42 8.06
CA VAL A 211 11.72 -8.47 7.09
C VAL A 211 12.86 -9.14 6.30
N VAL A 212 12.83 -9.05 4.97
CA VAL A 212 13.81 -9.69 4.06
C VAL A 212 14.26 -8.70 2.98
N SER A 213 15.57 -8.46 2.92
CA SER A 213 16.17 -7.39 2.08
C SER A 213 17.23 -7.94 1.11
N PRO A 214 16.86 -8.80 0.13
CA PRO A 214 17.83 -9.56 -0.67
C PRO A 214 18.62 -8.69 -1.66
N LEU A 215 18.16 -7.47 -1.92
CA LEU A 215 18.86 -6.47 -2.74
C LEU A 215 19.73 -5.51 -1.89
N GLY A 216 19.81 -5.75 -0.58
CA GLY A 216 20.41 -4.85 0.40
C GLY A 216 19.41 -3.83 0.96
N THR A 217 19.89 -2.98 1.87
CA THR A 217 19.14 -1.89 2.51
C THR A 217 19.89 -0.57 2.40
N VAL A 218 19.18 0.54 2.61
CA VAL A 218 19.76 1.87 2.82
C VAL A 218 19.41 2.39 4.22
N PRO A 219 20.21 3.27 4.82
CA PRO A 219 19.84 3.89 6.10
C PRO A 219 18.56 4.71 5.97
N TYR A 220 17.60 4.48 6.86
CA TYR A 220 16.39 5.28 6.98
C TYR A 220 16.71 6.73 7.35
N ASP A 221 16.09 7.69 6.65
CA ASP A 221 16.25 9.12 6.87
C ASP A 221 14.87 9.77 7.07
N PRO A 222 14.48 10.16 8.30
CA PRO A 222 13.17 10.75 8.58
C PRO A 222 12.96 12.14 7.96
N ASN A 223 13.98 12.70 7.28
CA ASN A 223 13.84 13.95 6.54
C ASN A 223 13.44 13.73 5.07
N LYS A 224 13.50 12.48 4.58
CA LYS A 224 13.04 12.11 3.23
C LYS A 224 11.59 11.66 3.29
N LYS A 225 10.72 12.43 2.61
CA LYS A 225 9.28 12.18 2.57
C LYS A 225 8.95 10.77 2.09
N ASP A 226 9.67 10.31 1.09
CA ASP A 226 9.41 9.04 0.41
C ASP A 226 9.71 7.87 1.36
N MET A 227 10.82 7.95 2.13
CA MET A 227 11.11 6.99 3.21
C MET A 227 10.06 7.05 4.34
N THR A 228 9.61 8.24 4.74
CA THR A 228 8.56 8.34 5.79
C THR A 228 7.19 7.85 5.32
N GLY A 229 6.88 7.99 4.01
CA GLY A 229 5.65 7.51 3.40
C GLY A 229 5.65 6.00 3.27
N TRP A 230 6.65 5.43 2.61
CA TRP A 230 6.81 3.98 2.45
C TRP A 230 6.92 3.21 3.78
N ALA A 231 7.50 3.82 4.81
CA ALA A 231 7.45 3.25 6.15
C ALA A 231 6.03 3.23 6.73
N GLY A 232 5.23 4.30 6.55
CA GLY A 232 3.81 4.31 6.93
C GLY A 232 2.98 3.29 6.13
N GLU A 233 3.30 3.10 4.85
CA GLU A 233 2.73 2.05 3.99
C GLU A 233 3.00 0.66 4.56
N THR A 234 4.26 0.39 4.92
CA THR A 234 4.66 -0.89 5.54
C THR A 234 3.89 -1.17 6.84
N GLU A 235 3.60 -0.15 7.66
CA GLU A 235 2.77 -0.31 8.86
C GLU A 235 1.29 -0.59 8.51
N LEU A 236 0.75 0.08 7.48
CA LEU A 236 -0.63 -0.11 7.00
C LEU A 236 -0.86 -1.54 6.49
N ASP A 237 -0.01 -2.00 5.56
CA ASP A 237 -0.10 -3.31 4.95
C ASP A 237 -0.04 -4.43 6.00
N VAL A 238 1.01 -4.41 6.82
CA VAL A 238 1.26 -5.45 7.83
C VAL A 238 0.15 -5.49 8.89
N GLN A 239 -0.31 -4.34 9.38
CA GLN A 239 -1.35 -4.28 10.41
C GLN A 239 -2.72 -4.70 9.87
N ILE A 240 -3.05 -4.42 8.61
CA ILE A 240 -4.28 -4.92 7.99
C ILE A 240 -4.20 -6.42 7.69
N ILE A 241 -3.09 -6.93 7.15
CA ILE A 241 -2.91 -8.38 6.95
C ILE A 241 -3.10 -9.12 8.27
N HIS A 242 -2.46 -8.67 9.36
CA HIS A 242 -2.58 -9.30 10.67
C HIS A 242 -3.98 -9.14 11.29
N ALA A 243 -4.62 -7.97 11.11
CA ALA A 243 -5.99 -7.75 11.57
C ALA A 243 -7.01 -8.73 10.95
N ILE A 244 -6.85 -9.08 9.67
CA ILE A 244 -7.73 -10.02 8.95
C ILE A 244 -7.31 -11.48 9.18
N ALA A 245 -6.03 -11.78 9.02
CA ALA A 245 -5.46 -13.12 9.05
C ALA A 245 -4.42 -13.28 10.19
N PRO A 246 -4.85 -13.32 11.47
CA PRO A 246 -3.96 -13.19 12.62
C PRO A 246 -2.99 -14.38 12.87
N ASP A 247 -3.23 -15.57 12.30
CA ASP A 247 -2.29 -16.70 12.36
C ASP A 247 -1.46 -16.85 11.05
N ALA A 248 -1.61 -15.93 10.08
CA ALA A 248 -0.78 -15.94 8.88
C ALA A 248 0.64 -15.42 9.17
N HIS A 249 1.64 -15.99 8.51
CA HIS A 249 2.97 -15.40 8.47
C HIS A 249 2.99 -14.20 7.54
N ILE A 250 3.78 -13.17 7.88
CA ILE A 250 3.96 -11.98 7.06
C ILE A 250 5.45 -11.81 6.76
N VAL A 251 5.79 -11.79 5.46
CA VAL A 251 7.13 -11.59 4.95
C VAL A 251 7.18 -10.25 4.22
N VAL A 252 7.91 -9.28 4.78
CA VAL A 252 8.04 -7.93 4.22
C VAL A 252 9.33 -7.87 3.40
N MET A 253 9.19 -7.81 2.08
CA MET A 253 10.29 -7.72 1.13
C MET A 253 10.64 -6.26 0.87
N THR A 254 11.80 -5.79 1.35
CA THR A 254 12.17 -4.37 1.27
C THR A 254 13.08 -4.08 0.08
N SER A 255 12.72 -3.11 -0.76
CA SER A 255 13.59 -2.53 -1.79
C SER A 255 14.53 -1.45 -1.21
N PRO A 256 15.82 -1.38 -1.62
CA PRO A 256 16.73 -0.29 -1.25
C PRO A 256 16.47 1.02 -2.01
N VAL A 257 15.46 1.07 -2.89
CA VAL A 257 15.03 2.25 -3.67
C VAL A 257 13.52 2.42 -3.60
N ASP A 258 13.06 3.66 -3.76
CA ASP A 258 11.66 4.01 -4.00
C ASP A 258 11.14 3.39 -5.31
N GLU A 259 9.94 2.79 -5.23
CA GLU A 259 9.05 2.69 -6.39
C GLU A 259 8.35 4.04 -6.57
N THR A 260 8.37 4.52 -7.80
CA THR A 260 7.70 5.74 -8.26
C THR A 260 7.41 5.64 -9.75
N GLU A 261 6.45 6.46 -10.19
CA GLU A 261 5.95 6.60 -11.56
C GLU A 261 6.93 6.28 -12.71
N GLY A 262 6.46 5.46 -13.65
CA GLY A 262 7.20 5.02 -14.82
C GLY A 262 7.98 3.74 -14.56
N THR A 263 9.31 3.80 -14.55
CA THR A 263 10.17 2.59 -14.43
C THR A 263 11.17 2.70 -13.27
N ILE A 264 10.82 3.42 -12.22
CA ILE A 264 11.68 3.63 -11.04
C ILE A 264 11.23 2.63 -9.96
N GLY A 265 12.17 1.90 -9.36
CA GLY A 265 11.90 0.86 -8.36
C GLY A 265 11.24 -0.41 -8.88
N LEU A 266 10.32 -0.36 -9.85
CA LEU A 266 9.70 -1.55 -10.46
C LEU A 266 10.69 -2.65 -10.90
N PRO A 267 11.87 -2.37 -11.48
CA PRO A 267 12.86 -3.41 -11.81
C PRO A 267 13.49 -4.09 -10.58
N GLU A 268 13.44 -3.45 -9.41
CA GLU A 268 13.88 -3.98 -8.12
C GLU A 268 12.75 -4.77 -7.46
N PHE A 269 11.50 -4.28 -7.50
CA PHE A 269 10.32 -4.98 -6.99
C PHE A 269 10.11 -6.33 -7.68
N LEU A 270 10.24 -6.38 -9.02
CA LEU A 270 10.23 -7.65 -9.77
C LEU A 270 11.31 -8.64 -9.30
N LYS A 271 12.48 -8.16 -8.85
CA LYS A 271 13.55 -9.03 -8.30
C LYS A 271 13.22 -9.51 -6.89
N LEU A 272 12.51 -8.72 -6.09
CA LEU A 272 12.01 -9.14 -4.77
C LEU A 272 11.00 -10.28 -4.93
N GLU A 273 10.04 -10.14 -5.84
CA GLU A 273 9.05 -11.17 -6.16
C GLU A 273 9.71 -12.44 -6.71
N GLN A 274 10.61 -12.30 -7.69
CA GLN A 274 11.39 -13.42 -8.23
C GLN A 274 12.23 -14.12 -7.15
N TYR A 275 12.82 -13.36 -6.22
CA TYR A 275 13.52 -13.92 -5.07
C TYR A 275 12.56 -14.70 -4.15
N ALA A 276 11.40 -14.12 -3.82
CA ALA A 276 10.43 -14.73 -2.91
C ALA A 276 9.82 -16.02 -3.48
N VAL A 277 9.55 -16.06 -4.79
CA VAL A 277 9.16 -17.28 -5.53
C VAL A 277 10.28 -18.32 -5.48
N ALA A 278 11.52 -17.93 -5.81
CA ALA A 278 12.68 -18.83 -5.88
C ALA A 278 13.12 -19.39 -4.52
N HIS A 279 12.78 -18.73 -3.41
CA HIS A 279 13.05 -19.18 -2.04
C HIS A 279 11.80 -19.70 -1.31
N HIS A 280 10.67 -19.82 -2.03
CA HIS A 280 9.39 -20.35 -1.53
C HIS A 280 8.89 -19.67 -0.24
N LEU A 281 9.00 -18.34 -0.15
CA LEU A 281 8.67 -17.57 1.06
C LEU A 281 7.16 -17.53 1.37
N GLY A 282 6.31 -17.76 0.37
CA GLY A 282 4.84 -17.73 0.48
C GLY A 282 4.19 -17.98 -0.88
N GLN A 283 2.86 -17.81 -0.97
CA GLN A 283 2.07 -17.99 -2.20
C GLN A 283 1.03 -16.88 -2.45
N ILE A 284 1.09 -15.79 -1.68
CA ILE A 284 0.21 -14.63 -1.80
C ILE A 284 1.10 -13.39 -1.87
N PHE A 285 0.98 -12.59 -2.92
CA PHE A 285 1.59 -11.26 -3.00
C PHE A 285 0.54 -10.18 -2.72
N SER A 286 0.83 -9.31 -1.76
CA SER A 286 0.17 -8.01 -1.56
C SER A 286 1.01 -6.92 -2.27
N GLN A 287 0.36 -6.02 -3.00
CA GLN A 287 1.03 -5.03 -3.85
C GLN A 287 0.35 -3.67 -3.76
N SER A 288 0.65 -2.94 -2.67
CA SER A 288 0.22 -1.56 -2.41
C SER A 288 1.15 -0.54 -3.11
N TYR A 289 1.58 -0.86 -4.32
CA TYR A 289 2.46 -0.04 -5.16
C TYR A 289 1.88 0.05 -6.58
N VAL A 290 1.95 1.23 -7.21
CA VAL A 290 1.36 1.49 -8.53
C VAL A 290 2.11 2.56 -9.32
N ALA A 291 2.18 2.34 -10.63
CA ALA A 291 2.57 3.35 -11.60
C ALA A 291 1.53 3.45 -12.74
N SER A 292 1.22 4.68 -13.14
CA SER A 292 0.26 4.99 -14.20
C SER A 292 0.65 4.41 -15.58
N GLU A 293 -0.32 3.85 -16.32
CA GLU A 293 -0.11 3.52 -17.74
C GLU A 293 0.41 4.74 -18.54
N ALA A 294 0.00 5.96 -18.17
CA ALA A 294 0.42 7.17 -18.88
C ALA A 294 1.93 7.46 -18.77
N THR A 295 2.63 6.94 -17.75
CA THR A 295 4.09 7.06 -17.60
C THR A 295 4.83 5.82 -18.12
N LEU A 296 4.17 4.66 -18.14
CA LEU A 296 4.67 3.39 -18.68
C LEU A 296 4.48 3.21 -20.21
N ALA A 297 3.78 4.13 -20.88
CA ALA A 297 3.53 4.07 -22.33
C ALA A 297 4.79 4.14 -23.23
N GLY A 298 5.94 4.55 -22.67
CA GLY A 298 7.22 4.54 -23.38
C GLY A 298 7.78 3.13 -23.62
N SER A 299 8.63 2.94 -24.63
CA SER A 299 9.15 1.62 -25.02
C SER A 299 9.92 0.87 -23.92
N ALA A 300 10.53 1.59 -22.97
CA ALA A 300 11.13 0.99 -21.77
C ALA A 300 10.07 0.45 -20.80
N GLY A 301 9.02 1.24 -20.53
CA GLY A 301 7.88 0.83 -19.70
C GLY A 301 7.13 -0.35 -20.31
N GLN A 302 6.77 -0.29 -21.59
CA GLN A 302 6.12 -1.41 -22.30
C GLN A 302 6.93 -2.71 -22.25
N LYS A 303 8.27 -2.63 -22.31
CA LYS A 303 9.12 -3.81 -22.13
C LYS A 303 9.04 -4.36 -20.70
N LEU A 304 9.03 -3.47 -19.69
CA LEU A 304 8.94 -3.84 -18.28
C LEU A 304 7.57 -4.46 -17.96
N VAL A 305 6.48 -3.80 -18.34
CA VAL A 305 5.09 -4.28 -18.26
C VAL A 305 4.95 -5.69 -18.85
N LYS A 306 5.50 -5.93 -20.06
CA LYS A 306 5.49 -7.27 -20.65
C LYS A 306 6.29 -8.29 -19.82
N THR A 307 7.42 -7.90 -19.25
CA THR A 307 8.28 -8.79 -18.44
C THR A 307 7.56 -9.24 -17.16
N PHE A 308 6.88 -8.31 -16.47
CA PHE A 308 6.01 -8.63 -15.35
C PHE A 308 4.81 -9.50 -15.79
N ALA A 309 4.13 -9.16 -16.88
CA ALA A 309 2.97 -9.93 -17.34
C ALA A 309 3.30 -11.37 -17.75
N ASP A 310 4.48 -11.61 -18.34
CA ASP A 310 4.99 -12.97 -18.60
C ASP A 310 5.28 -13.73 -17.28
N PHE A 311 5.88 -13.04 -16.29
CA PHE A 311 6.21 -13.61 -14.98
C PHE A 311 4.97 -13.93 -14.13
N TYR A 312 4.05 -12.99 -13.96
CA TYR A 312 2.78 -13.18 -13.25
C TYR A 312 1.97 -14.32 -13.86
N LYS A 313 1.86 -14.37 -15.19
CA LYS A 313 1.25 -15.51 -15.89
C LYS A 313 1.90 -16.84 -15.49
N GLN A 314 3.22 -16.91 -15.43
CA GLN A 314 3.93 -18.13 -15.04
C GLN A 314 3.63 -18.52 -13.58
N ILE A 315 3.76 -17.60 -12.61
CA ILE A 315 3.63 -17.95 -11.19
C ILE A 315 2.18 -18.27 -10.79
N THR A 316 1.19 -17.56 -11.34
CA THR A 316 -0.22 -17.79 -11.00
C THR A 316 -0.76 -19.07 -11.65
N THR A 317 -0.34 -19.40 -12.88
CA THR A 317 -0.84 -20.61 -13.59
C THR A 317 -0.03 -21.88 -13.35
N GLN A 318 1.20 -21.80 -12.82
CA GLN A 318 2.09 -22.98 -12.66
C GLN A 318 2.61 -23.20 -11.23
N GLN A 319 2.57 -22.18 -10.37
CA GLN A 319 3.17 -22.23 -9.03
C GLN A 319 2.17 -21.88 -7.90
N GLY A 320 0.89 -21.67 -8.25
CA GLY A 320 -0.19 -21.47 -7.28
C GLY A 320 -0.14 -20.12 -6.56
N PHE A 321 0.49 -19.10 -7.15
CA PHE A 321 0.51 -17.75 -6.58
C PHE A 321 -0.82 -17.03 -6.79
N THR A 322 -1.30 -16.38 -5.74
CA THR A 322 -2.34 -15.33 -5.83
C THR A 322 -1.66 -13.97 -5.74
N ILE A 323 -2.11 -12.99 -6.51
CA ILE A 323 -1.54 -11.64 -6.54
C ILE A 323 -2.69 -10.65 -6.43
N VAL A 324 -2.69 -9.83 -5.38
CA VAL A 324 -3.62 -8.71 -5.21
C VAL A 324 -2.86 -7.39 -5.29
N SER A 325 -3.39 -6.41 -6.01
CA SER A 325 -2.76 -5.10 -6.19
C SER A 325 -3.79 -3.99 -6.19
N GLY A 326 -3.47 -2.85 -5.55
CA GLY A 326 -4.34 -1.69 -5.51
C GLY A 326 -4.56 -1.11 -6.89
N SER A 327 -5.79 -0.69 -7.22
CA SER A 327 -6.06 -0.04 -8.51
C SER A 327 -5.60 1.43 -8.56
N GLY A 328 -5.17 2.01 -7.43
CA GLY A 328 -4.68 3.37 -7.27
C GLY A 328 -5.70 4.33 -6.66
N ASP A 329 -5.23 5.56 -6.38
CA ASP A 329 -5.84 6.45 -5.39
C ASP A 329 -6.27 7.82 -5.94
N ASN A 330 -5.99 8.08 -7.22
CA ASN A 330 -6.29 9.34 -7.90
C ASN A 330 -7.65 9.33 -8.65
N GLY A 331 -8.49 8.33 -8.41
CA GLY A 331 -9.81 8.14 -9.03
C GLY A 331 -9.71 7.57 -10.44
N ALA A 332 -10.58 7.99 -11.36
CA ALA A 332 -10.52 7.56 -12.77
C ALA A 332 -9.32 8.13 -13.55
N THR A 333 -8.32 8.71 -12.87
CA THR A 333 -7.10 9.21 -13.48
C THR A 333 -5.92 8.93 -12.56
N ASP A 334 -4.71 9.07 -13.07
CA ASP A 334 -3.50 9.03 -12.26
C ASP A 334 -2.43 9.93 -12.90
N TRP A 335 -1.18 9.88 -12.42
CA TRP A 335 -0.09 10.73 -12.90
C TRP A 335 0.16 10.59 -14.40
N ALA A 336 0.56 11.70 -15.03
CA ALA A 336 0.93 11.79 -16.45
C ALA A 336 2.41 12.14 -16.67
N ASN A 337 3.22 12.10 -15.60
CA ASN A 337 4.66 12.28 -15.67
C ASN A 337 5.38 11.59 -14.51
N ILE A 338 6.57 11.06 -14.79
CA ILE A 338 7.49 10.37 -13.86
C ILE A 338 7.79 11.18 -12.58
N ALA A 339 7.64 12.50 -12.62
CA ALA A 339 7.87 13.38 -11.48
C ALA A 339 6.62 13.63 -10.60
N ALA A 340 5.55 12.82 -10.73
CA ALA A 340 4.31 12.87 -9.93
C ALA A 340 3.80 14.31 -9.64
N THR A 341 3.76 15.15 -10.68
CA THR A 341 3.47 16.60 -10.55
C THR A 341 2.31 17.07 -11.43
N LYS A 342 1.73 16.16 -12.21
CA LYS A 342 0.60 16.43 -13.11
C LYS A 342 -0.25 15.18 -13.29
N LEU A 343 -1.53 15.24 -12.91
CA LEU A 343 -2.52 14.21 -13.25
C LEU A 343 -2.85 14.21 -14.75
N SER A 344 -3.27 13.05 -15.27
CA SER A 344 -3.75 12.92 -16.63
C SER A 344 -5.05 13.70 -16.87
N PRO A 345 -5.21 14.40 -18.01
CA PRO A 345 -6.45 15.07 -18.38
C PRO A 345 -7.46 14.11 -19.06
N ARG A 346 -7.29 12.80 -18.87
CA ARG A 346 -8.06 11.70 -19.47
C ARG A 346 -8.05 10.50 -18.52
N PRO A 347 -9.01 9.57 -18.65
CA PRO A 347 -8.94 8.32 -17.92
C PRO A 347 -7.65 7.55 -18.21
N THR A 348 -7.08 6.97 -17.16
CA THR A 348 -5.93 6.08 -17.17
C THR A 348 -6.05 5.15 -15.98
N VAL A 349 -5.45 3.97 -16.07
CA VAL A 349 -5.40 2.98 -14.98
C VAL A 349 -3.96 2.70 -14.59
N ASN A 350 -3.76 1.87 -13.58
CA ASN A 350 -2.47 1.65 -12.95
C ASN A 350 -1.95 0.22 -13.12
N PHE A 351 -0.65 0.12 -13.30
CA PHE A 351 0.14 -1.10 -13.30
C PHE A 351 0.75 -1.29 -11.90
N PRO A 352 0.80 -2.51 -11.33
CA PRO A 352 0.57 -3.82 -11.97
C PRO A 352 -0.88 -4.33 -11.96
N ALA A 353 -1.83 -3.62 -11.35
CA ALA A 353 -3.23 -4.05 -11.27
C ALA A 353 -3.91 -4.25 -12.65
N ASP A 354 -3.45 -3.53 -13.68
CA ASP A 354 -3.90 -3.68 -15.07
C ASP A 354 -3.58 -5.06 -15.68
N VAL A 355 -2.56 -5.76 -15.19
CA VAL A 355 -2.13 -7.06 -15.71
C VAL A 355 -3.23 -8.11 -15.51
N PRO A 356 -3.72 -8.79 -16.57
CA PRO A 356 -4.85 -9.73 -16.45
C PRO A 356 -4.64 -10.99 -15.59
N TRP A 357 -3.47 -11.16 -14.99
CA TRP A 357 -3.11 -12.25 -14.07
C TRP A 357 -3.08 -11.80 -12.60
N VAL A 358 -3.29 -10.52 -12.34
CA VAL A 358 -3.40 -9.90 -11.01
C VAL A 358 -4.86 -9.65 -10.70
N THR A 359 -5.24 -9.77 -9.43
CA THR A 359 -6.55 -9.35 -8.93
C THR A 359 -6.46 -7.88 -8.53
N ALA A 360 -7.08 -7.00 -9.33
CA ALA A 360 -7.10 -5.57 -9.05
C ALA A 360 -8.11 -5.25 -7.93
N VAL A 361 -7.68 -4.51 -6.92
CA VAL A 361 -8.47 -4.18 -5.74
C VAL A 361 -8.74 -2.68 -5.67
N GLY A 362 -10.02 -2.31 -5.78
CA GLY A 362 -10.49 -0.94 -5.66
C GLY A 362 -10.92 -0.54 -4.26
N GLY A 363 -11.44 0.67 -4.16
CA GLY A 363 -11.76 1.35 -2.91
C GLY A 363 -13.23 1.68 -2.69
N THR A 364 -13.72 1.37 -1.50
CA THR A 364 -15.01 1.81 -0.97
C THR A 364 -14.83 2.82 0.17
N THR A 365 -15.95 3.38 0.63
CA THR A 365 -16.08 4.15 1.87
C THR A 365 -17.12 3.46 2.75
N LEU A 366 -16.65 2.70 3.73
CA LEU A 366 -17.44 1.87 4.62
C LEU A 366 -17.93 2.66 5.85
N ARG A 367 -19.17 3.12 5.83
CA ARG A 367 -19.77 3.91 6.92
C ARG A 367 -20.51 3.03 7.91
N ASN A 368 -20.20 3.25 9.19
CA ASN A 368 -20.80 2.55 10.30
C ASN A 368 -22.24 3.07 10.51
N THR A 369 -23.25 2.26 10.22
CA THR A 369 -24.68 2.65 10.28
C THR A 369 -25.50 1.69 11.14
N PRO A 370 -25.23 1.61 12.47
CA PRO A 370 -25.76 0.54 13.33
C PRO A 370 -27.29 0.39 13.24
N PRO A 371 -27.82 -0.85 13.11
CA PRO A 371 -27.14 -2.14 13.26
C PRO A 371 -26.48 -2.69 11.99
N THR A 372 -26.25 -1.85 10.97
CA THR A 372 -25.75 -2.22 9.64
C THR A 372 -24.46 -1.45 9.26
N TYR A 373 -23.98 -1.69 8.05
CA TYR A 373 -22.92 -0.92 7.40
C TYR A 373 -23.43 -0.43 6.04
N ASP A 374 -23.21 0.85 5.75
CA ASP A 374 -23.41 1.45 4.43
C ASP A 374 -22.07 1.51 3.71
N GLU A 375 -22.06 1.27 2.40
CA GLU A 375 -20.80 1.18 1.64
C GLU A 375 -21.01 1.79 0.26
N SER A 376 -20.26 2.86 -0.03
CA SER A 376 -20.29 3.59 -1.30
C SER A 376 -18.93 3.53 -1.97
N ALA A 377 -18.86 3.65 -3.30
CA ALA A 377 -17.58 3.76 -3.99
C ALA A 377 -16.78 4.99 -3.49
N TRP A 378 -15.48 4.81 -3.26
CA TRP A 378 -14.58 5.91 -2.90
C TRP A 378 -14.21 6.72 -4.14
N SER A 379 -14.21 8.05 -4.04
CA SER A 379 -13.87 8.92 -5.18
C SER A 379 -12.40 8.84 -5.60
N GLY A 380 -11.52 8.37 -4.71
CA GLY A 380 -10.12 8.05 -5.05
C GLY A 380 -9.93 6.71 -5.73
N SER A 381 -10.96 5.83 -5.78
CA SER A 381 -10.79 4.47 -6.30
C SER A 381 -10.36 4.44 -7.77
N GLY A 382 -9.15 3.95 -8.01
CA GLY A 382 -8.63 3.68 -9.34
C GLY A 382 -9.53 2.73 -10.11
N GLY A 383 -9.84 3.07 -11.36
CA GLY A 383 -10.75 2.25 -12.15
C GLY A 383 -10.98 2.79 -13.57
N GLY A 384 -11.35 1.89 -14.47
CA GLY A 384 -11.45 2.16 -15.90
C GLY A 384 -10.95 1.00 -16.74
N MET A 385 -10.42 1.30 -17.93
CA MET A 385 -9.95 0.29 -18.88
C MET A 385 -8.47 0.48 -19.22
N SER A 386 -7.73 -0.63 -19.21
CA SER A 386 -6.32 -0.70 -19.61
C SER A 386 -6.11 -0.42 -21.09
N THR A 387 -5.20 0.50 -21.41
CA THR A 387 -4.72 0.74 -22.77
C THR A 387 -3.64 -0.26 -23.20
N PHE A 388 -3.00 -0.95 -22.23
CA PHE A 388 -1.97 -1.96 -22.48
C PHE A 388 -2.53 -3.37 -22.73
N PHE A 389 -3.59 -3.75 -22.00
CA PHE A 389 -4.10 -5.11 -21.97
C PHE A 389 -5.50 -5.25 -22.57
N ALA A 390 -5.62 -6.14 -23.55
CA ALA A 390 -6.90 -6.57 -24.11
C ALA A 390 -7.70 -7.40 -23.08
N GLU A 391 -9.02 -7.37 -23.23
CA GLU A 391 -9.97 -8.01 -22.32
C GLU A 391 -9.70 -9.53 -22.16
N PRO A 392 -9.46 -10.01 -20.92
CA PRO A 392 -9.26 -11.42 -20.65
C PRO A 392 -10.56 -12.23 -20.74
N ALA A 393 -10.42 -13.54 -20.92
CA ALA A 393 -11.54 -14.45 -21.16
C ALA A 393 -12.58 -14.49 -20.03
N PHE A 394 -12.21 -14.14 -18.78
CA PHE A 394 -13.12 -14.10 -17.64
C PHE A 394 -14.01 -12.85 -17.59
N GLN A 395 -13.63 -11.74 -18.25
CA GLN A 395 -14.49 -10.55 -18.35
C GLN A 395 -15.58 -10.70 -19.42
N LYS A 396 -15.35 -11.53 -20.44
CA LYS A 396 -16.23 -11.73 -21.62
C LYS A 396 -17.57 -12.41 -21.35
N SER A 397 -17.82 -12.87 -20.12
CA SER A 397 -19.12 -13.38 -19.68
C SER A 397 -20.02 -12.32 -19.04
N MET A 398 -19.56 -11.08 -18.89
CA MET A 398 -20.32 -10.00 -18.27
C MET A 398 -21.46 -9.45 -19.17
N PRO A 399 -22.46 -8.74 -18.59
CA PRO A 399 -23.58 -8.19 -19.35
C PRO A 399 -23.17 -7.27 -20.51
N SER A 400 -24.01 -7.18 -21.53
CA SER A 400 -23.73 -6.40 -22.75
C SER A 400 -23.54 -4.89 -22.51
N SER A 401 -24.08 -4.35 -21.41
CA SER A 401 -23.77 -2.99 -20.94
C SER A 401 -22.29 -2.85 -20.58
N VAL A 402 -21.79 -3.72 -19.71
CA VAL A 402 -20.38 -3.76 -19.29
C VAL A 402 -19.46 -4.04 -20.48
N GLN A 403 -19.81 -4.99 -21.34
CA GLN A 403 -19.05 -5.29 -22.56
C GLN A 403 -18.94 -4.06 -23.51
N SER A 404 -19.96 -3.20 -23.53
CA SER A 404 -19.94 -1.96 -24.31
C SER A 404 -19.05 -0.86 -23.70
N GLU A 405 -18.83 -0.89 -22.38
CA GLU A 405 -17.91 0.00 -21.68
C GLU A 405 -16.47 -0.49 -21.77
N LEU A 406 -16.22 -1.80 -21.58
CA LEU A 406 -14.90 -2.40 -21.73
C LEU A 406 -14.34 -2.27 -23.16
N ALA A 407 -15.19 -2.35 -24.18
CA ALA A 407 -14.84 -2.25 -25.60
C ALA A 407 -13.69 -3.19 -26.05
N GLY A 408 -13.46 -4.31 -25.34
CA GLY A 408 -12.37 -5.26 -25.61
C GLY A 408 -11.06 -5.00 -24.87
N HIS A 409 -11.06 -4.15 -23.84
CA HIS A 409 -9.94 -3.87 -22.92
C HIS A 409 -10.12 -4.53 -21.54
N ARG A 410 -9.03 -4.73 -20.77
CA ARG A 410 -9.09 -5.19 -19.37
C ARG A 410 -9.67 -4.08 -18.50
N GLY A 411 -10.85 -4.29 -17.92
CA GLY A 411 -11.48 -3.37 -16.96
C GLY A 411 -10.94 -3.55 -15.54
N LEU A 412 -10.84 -2.47 -14.77
CA LEU A 412 -10.44 -2.44 -13.35
C LEU A 412 -11.48 -1.68 -12.51
N PRO A 413 -11.65 -2.04 -11.21
CA PRO A 413 -10.98 -3.15 -10.51
C PRO A 413 -11.69 -4.49 -10.75
N ASP A 414 -11.20 -5.57 -10.14
CA ASP A 414 -11.91 -6.86 -10.12
C ASP A 414 -12.88 -6.95 -8.92
N ILE A 415 -12.47 -6.41 -7.78
CA ILE A 415 -13.14 -6.41 -6.46
C ILE A 415 -12.76 -5.14 -5.69
N ALA A 416 -13.38 -4.86 -4.54
CA ALA A 416 -13.03 -3.71 -3.70
C ALA A 416 -13.12 -3.99 -2.19
N GLY A 417 -12.65 -3.04 -1.38
CA GLY A 417 -12.79 -2.99 0.08
C GLY A 417 -12.59 -1.56 0.58
N ASP A 418 -12.75 -1.30 1.87
CA ASP A 418 -12.62 0.07 2.40
C ASP A 418 -11.24 0.64 2.14
N ALA A 419 -11.23 1.86 1.61
CA ALA A 419 -10.04 2.58 1.16
C ALA A 419 -10.07 4.07 1.51
N ASN A 420 -11.20 4.62 1.94
CA ASN A 420 -11.27 6.04 2.25
C ASN A 420 -10.60 6.32 3.63
N PRO A 421 -9.60 7.21 3.72
CA PRO A 421 -8.99 7.57 5.01
C PRO A 421 -9.97 8.12 6.06
N GLU A 422 -11.17 8.57 5.67
CA GLU A 422 -12.25 8.95 6.59
C GLU A 422 -12.92 7.77 7.33
N THR A 423 -12.85 6.56 6.74
CA THR A 423 -13.48 5.32 7.25
C THR A 423 -12.50 4.20 7.56
N ALA A 424 -11.23 4.33 7.17
CA ALA A 424 -10.21 3.29 7.29
C ALA A 424 -10.09 2.67 8.70
N MET A 425 -9.64 1.42 8.77
CA MET A 425 -9.23 0.78 10.02
C MET A 425 -8.14 1.62 10.71
N VAL A 426 -8.15 1.66 12.04
CA VAL A 426 -7.10 2.32 12.82
C VAL A 426 -5.76 1.61 12.68
N ASN A 427 -4.68 2.38 12.51
CA ASN A 427 -3.29 1.93 12.51
C ASN A 427 -2.50 2.57 13.67
N TYR A 428 -1.38 1.95 14.05
CA TYR A 428 -0.39 2.54 14.95
C TYR A 428 0.92 2.75 14.19
N ILE A 429 1.32 4.00 13.95
CA ILE A 429 2.42 4.34 13.04
C ILE A 429 3.35 5.32 13.74
N PHE A 430 4.65 4.99 13.83
CA PHE A 430 5.67 5.78 14.53
C PHE A 430 5.29 6.16 15.97
N GLY A 431 4.70 5.23 16.72
CA GLY A 431 4.22 5.47 18.07
C GLY A 431 2.90 6.27 18.18
N HIS A 432 2.14 6.43 17.10
CA HIS A 432 0.92 7.24 17.08
C HIS A 432 -0.28 6.53 16.43
N TRP A 433 -1.45 6.62 17.09
CA TRP A 433 -2.73 6.16 16.54
C TRP A 433 -3.20 7.09 15.41
N THR A 434 -3.46 6.52 14.24
CA THR A 434 -3.87 7.23 13.02
C THR A 434 -4.89 6.41 12.21
N GLN A 435 -5.49 7.03 11.21
CA GLN A 435 -6.19 6.34 10.12
C GLN A 435 -5.51 6.78 8.82
N ILE A 436 -5.02 5.82 8.04
CA ILE A 436 -4.62 6.04 6.64
C ILE A 436 -5.32 4.99 5.77
N GLY A 437 -5.58 5.35 4.52
CA GLY A 437 -6.37 4.55 3.59
C GLY A 437 -5.62 4.37 2.28
N GLY A 438 -6.33 4.56 1.17
CA GLY A 438 -5.89 4.18 -0.16
C GLY A 438 -6.40 2.80 -0.56
N THR A 439 -6.28 2.46 -1.84
CA THR A 439 -6.39 1.07 -2.30
C THR A 439 -5.29 0.19 -1.67
N SER A 440 -4.23 0.81 -1.15
CA SER A 440 -3.27 0.29 -0.18
C SER A 440 -3.87 -0.23 1.13
N ALA A 441 -5.09 0.15 1.52
CA ALA A 441 -5.78 -0.44 2.66
C ALA A 441 -6.65 -1.66 2.26
N SER A 442 -7.27 -1.60 1.07
CA SER A 442 -8.14 -2.69 0.60
C SER A 442 -7.35 -3.89 0.05
N THR A 443 -6.14 -3.67 -0.47
CA THR A 443 -5.22 -4.70 -0.99
C THR A 443 -4.73 -5.69 0.09
N PRO A 444 -4.08 -5.27 1.20
CA PRO A 444 -3.68 -6.15 2.30
C PRO A 444 -4.89 -6.82 2.98
N PHE A 445 -6.05 -6.14 3.01
CA PHE A 445 -7.30 -6.73 3.47
C PHE A 445 -7.66 -7.96 2.62
N TRP A 446 -7.65 -7.82 1.29
CA TRP A 446 -7.90 -8.93 0.38
C TRP A 446 -6.80 -10.00 0.40
N ALA A 447 -5.54 -9.65 0.63
CA ALA A 447 -4.47 -10.62 0.87
C ALA A 447 -4.75 -11.49 2.11
N GLY A 448 -5.27 -10.88 3.18
CA GLY A 448 -5.77 -11.58 4.37
C GLY A 448 -6.96 -12.51 4.05
N ILE A 449 -7.94 -12.06 3.25
CA ILE A 449 -9.05 -12.91 2.78
C ILE A 449 -8.53 -14.14 2.00
N VAL A 450 -7.53 -13.95 1.13
CA VAL A 450 -6.89 -15.05 0.38
C VAL A 450 -6.15 -16.01 1.34
N ALA A 451 -5.48 -15.52 2.38
CA ALA A 451 -4.84 -16.38 3.39
C ALA A 451 -5.89 -17.24 4.13
N ILE A 452 -7.03 -16.67 4.51
CA ILE A 452 -8.13 -17.44 5.10
C ILE A 452 -8.68 -18.46 4.08
N ALA A 453 -8.87 -18.08 2.83
CA ALA A 453 -9.39 -18.97 1.78
C ALA A 453 -8.46 -20.15 1.48
N ASN A 454 -7.15 -19.91 1.40
CA ASN A 454 -6.14 -20.96 1.26
C ASN A 454 -6.14 -21.92 2.47
N GLN A 455 -6.32 -21.40 3.70
CA GLN A 455 -6.45 -22.25 4.89
C GLN A 455 -7.72 -23.14 4.82
N VAL A 456 -8.87 -22.57 4.43
CA VAL A 456 -10.14 -23.33 4.29
C VAL A 456 -10.04 -24.39 3.19
N ALA A 457 -9.33 -24.11 2.10
CA ALA A 457 -9.09 -25.07 1.02
C ALA A 457 -8.06 -26.15 1.37
N GLY A 458 -7.15 -25.87 2.31
CA GLY A 458 -6.00 -26.72 2.61
C GLY A 458 -4.87 -26.65 1.57
N HIS A 459 -4.95 -25.72 0.62
CA HIS A 459 -3.95 -25.45 -0.42
C HIS A 459 -4.10 -24.02 -0.96
N SER A 460 -3.07 -23.47 -1.60
CA SER A 460 -3.23 -22.18 -2.28
C SER A 460 -4.20 -22.27 -3.47
N LEU A 461 -5.06 -21.26 -3.62
CA LEU A 461 -6.00 -21.16 -4.75
C LEU A 461 -5.31 -20.70 -6.04
N GLY A 462 -4.32 -19.81 -5.94
CA GLY A 462 -3.61 -19.28 -7.09
C GLY A 462 -4.43 -18.26 -7.89
N PHE A 463 -4.65 -18.49 -9.18
CA PHE A 463 -5.30 -17.51 -10.04
C PHE A 463 -6.83 -17.44 -9.86
N ILE A 464 -7.29 -16.60 -8.93
CA ILE A 464 -8.71 -16.53 -8.52
C ILE A 464 -9.66 -15.80 -9.50
N ASN A 465 -9.18 -14.93 -10.40
CA ASN A 465 -10.05 -14.09 -11.24
C ASN A 465 -11.14 -14.87 -12.01
N PRO A 466 -10.88 -16.03 -12.65
CA PRO A 466 -11.93 -16.80 -13.34
C PRO A 466 -13.05 -17.29 -12.41
N ALA A 467 -12.76 -17.52 -11.12
CA ALA A 467 -13.75 -17.87 -10.12
C ALA A 467 -14.51 -16.64 -9.59
N LEU A 468 -13.82 -15.52 -9.35
CA LEU A 468 -14.45 -14.25 -8.96
C LEU A 468 -15.55 -13.83 -9.95
N TYR A 469 -15.25 -13.84 -11.25
CA TYR A 469 -16.22 -13.46 -12.28
C TYR A 469 -17.32 -14.51 -12.50
N LYS A 470 -17.06 -15.80 -12.20
CA LYS A 470 -18.06 -16.88 -12.18
C LYS A 470 -19.06 -16.74 -11.02
N LEU A 471 -18.63 -16.19 -9.87
CA LEU A 471 -19.51 -15.83 -8.76
C LEU A 471 -20.28 -14.53 -9.03
N GLY A 472 -19.57 -13.46 -9.42
CA GLY A 472 -20.16 -12.14 -9.67
C GLY A 472 -21.20 -12.12 -10.79
N ALA A 473 -20.98 -12.86 -11.87
CA ALA A 473 -21.97 -13.03 -12.93
C ALA A 473 -23.10 -14.02 -12.58
N SER A 474 -23.13 -14.59 -11.37
CA SER A 474 -24.15 -15.57 -10.97
C SER A 474 -25.42 -14.91 -10.40
N PRO A 475 -26.60 -15.57 -10.48
CA PRO A 475 -27.82 -15.13 -9.81
C PRO A 475 -27.77 -15.15 -8.26
N ASN A 476 -26.62 -15.48 -7.67
CA ASN A 476 -26.40 -15.52 -6.22
C ASN A 476 -25.37 -14.48 -5.73
N ALA A 477 -24.74 -13.69 -6.62
CA ALA A 477 -23.61 -12.82 -6.32
C ALA A 477 -23.78 -11.94 -5.07
N GLN A 478 -25.00 -11.49 -4.75
CA GLN A 478 -25.35 -10.73 -3.54
C GLN A 478 -25.09 -11.47 -2.20
N LYS A 479 -24.80 -12.78 -2.25
CA LYS A 479 -24.39 -13.60 -1.11
C LYS A 479 -22.87 -13.61 -0.92
N ASP A 480 -22.13 -13.46 -2.01
CA ASP A 480 -20.67 -13.48 -2.07
C ASP A 480 -20.09 -12.07 -1.93
N PHE A 481 -20.79 -11.09 -2.49
CA PHE A 481 -20.39 -9.70 -2.54
C PHE A 481 -21.47 -8.76 -1.97
N ARG A 482 -21.04 -7.61 -1.46
CA ARG A 482 -21.86 -6.41 -1.32
C ARG A 482 -21.66 -5.58 -2.59
N ASP A 483 -22.62 -5.68 -3.49
CA ASP A 483 -22.75 -4.86 -4.71
C ASP A 483 -22.81 -3.37 -4.34
N ILE A 484 -21.93 -2.55 -4.95
CA ILE A 484 -21.74 -1.13 -4.58
C ILE A 484 -22.39 -0.25 -5.65
N ILE A 485 -23.63 0.17 -5.40
CA ILE A 485 -24.47 0.83 -6.42
C ILE A 485 -24.54 2.36 -6.29
N ASN A 486 -23.66 2.98 -5.49
CA ASN A 486 -23.65 4.40 -5.20
C ASN A 486 -22.22 4.96 -5.16
N GLY A 487 -21.99 6.08 -5.86
CA GLY A 487 -20.71 6.79 -5.88
C GLY A 487 -20.02 6.77 -7.24
N SER A 488 -18.81 7.32 -7.31
CA SER A 488 -18.05 7.47 -8.56
C SER A 488 -16.61 7.89 -8.32
N ASN A 489 -15.69 7.44 -9.16
CA ASN A 489 -14.32 7.95 -9.25
C ASN A 489 -14.17 9.14 -10.23
N ASN A 490 -15.18 10.00 -10.34
CA ASN A 490 -15.05 11.28 -11.04
C ASN A 490 -14.00 12.16 -10.35
N VAL A 491 -13.09 12.73 -11.13
CA VAL A 491 -12.01 13.57 -10.61
C VAL A 491 -12.29 15.03 -10.95
N ASP A 492 -12.41 15.87 -9.93
CA ASP A 492 -12.53 17.32 -10.05
C ASP A 492 -11.47 17.99 -9.17
N ASN A 493 -10.30 18.25 -9.74
CA ASN A 493 -9.13 18.78 -9.05
C ASN A 493 -8.61 20.05 -9.74
N GLY A 494 -9.29 21.17 -9.45
CA GLY A 494 -8.88 22.52 -9.84
C GLY A 494 -8.99 22.81 -11.34
N ASN A 495 -7.97 22.40 -12.10
CA ASN A 495 -7.91 22.52 -13.56
C ASN A 495 -8.00 21.17 -14.28
N ILE A 496 -8.04 20.06 -13.53
CA ILE A 496 -8.19 18.69 -14.06
C ILE A 496 -9.60 18.22 -13.72
N HIS A 497 -10.42 18.06 -14.75
CA HIS A 497 -11.76 17.47 -14.64
C HIS A 497 -11.78 16.22 -15.53
N VAL A 498 -11.76 15.03 -14.92
CA VAL A 498 -11.86 13.74 -15.62
C VAL A 498 -13.19 13.11 -15.25
N LYS A 499 -14.07 12.98 -16.23
CA LYS A 499 -15.28 12.17 -16.09
C LYS A 499 -14.85 10.71 -15.96
N GLY A 500 -15.07 10.14 -14.79
CA GLY A 500 -14.85 8.73 -14.49
C GLY A 500 -16.12 7.91 -14.68
N PHE A 501 -16.17 6.82 -13.94
CA PHE A 501 -17.21 5.79 -14.00
C PHE A 501 -18.21 6.00 -12.87
N GLN A 502 -19.33 5.28 -12.89
CA GLN A 502 -20.34 5.30 -11.83
C GLN A 502 -20.40 3.91 -11.21
N ALA A 503 -20.54 3.85 -9.89
CA ALA A 503 -20.81 2.62 -9.19
C ALA A 503 -22.25 2.17 -9.52
N VAL A 504 -22.44 0.93 -10.00
CA VAL A 504 -23.71 0.45 -10.56
C VAL A 504 -23.93 -1.04 -10.28
N GLN A 505 -25.18 -1.50 -10.35
CA GLN A 505 -25.54 -2.89 -10.07
C GLN A 505 -24.75 -3.89 -10.93
N GLY A 506 -23.91 -4.71 -10.29
CA GLY A 506 -23.13 -5.77 -10.92
C GLY A 506 -21.63 -5.53 -10.87
N TRP A 507 -20.96 -5.58 -12.04
CA TRP A 507 -19.57 -5.15 -12.15
C TRP A 507 -19.52 -3.71 -12.67
N ASP A 508 -18.69 -2.88 -12.05
CA ASP A 508 -18.41 -1.52 -12.50
C ASP A 508 -16.91 -1.15 -12.45
N ALA A 509 -16.54 -0.12 -13.22
CA ALA A 509 -15.17 0.38 -13.33
C ALA A 509 -14.76 1.38 -12.21
N VAL A 510 -15.28 1.18 -10.99
CA VAL A 510 -14.93 1.90 -9.75
C VAL A 510 -14.69 0.92 -8.60
N THR A 511 -15.53 -0.11 -8.50
CA THR A 511 -15.61 -1.04 -7.38
C THR A 511 -15.63 -2.52 -7.79
N GLY A 512 -15.61 -2.82 -9.09
CA GLY A 512 -15.55 -4.19 -9.60
C GLY A 512 -16.82 -4.93 -9.24
N TRP A 513 -16.72 -6.16 -8.74
CA TRP A 513 -17.86 -6.90 -8.16
C TRP A 513 -18.27 -6.44 -6.74
N GLY A 514 -17.63 -5.41 -6.19
CA GLY A 514 -17.86 -4.92 -4.83
C GLY A 514 -17.01 -5.61 -3.75
N SER A 515 -17.45 -5.51 -2.50
CA SER A 515 -16.71 -5.98 -1.31
C SER A 515 -17.17 -7.35 -0.83
N PRO A 516 -16.36 -8.14 -0.08
CA PRO A 516 -16.69 -9.53 0.21
C PRO A 516 -17.66 -9.70 1.39
N ARG A 517 -18.48 -10.73 1.29
CA ARG A 517 -19.20 -11.35 2.41
C ARG A 517 -18.43 -12.60 2.83
N ALA A 518 -17.29 -12.41 3.48
CA ALA A 518 -16.21 -13.40 3.54
C ALA A 518 -16.67 -14.80 3.99
N SER A 519 -17.54 -14.89 5.00
CA SER A 519 -18.08 -16.15 5.52
C SER A 519 -18.75 -17.06 4.49
N GLN A 520 -19.44 -16.49 3.48
CA GLN A 520 -20.05 -17.24 2.38
C GLN A 520 -19.10 -17.29 1.17
N PHE A 521 -18.57 -16.11 0.79
CA PHE A 521 -17.68 -15.91 -0.36
C PHE A 521 -16.54 -16.93 -0.42
N ILE A 522 -15.87 -17.20 0.70
CA ILE A 522 -14.72 -18.11 0.70
C ILE A 522 -15.14 -19.55 0.32
N SER A 523 -16.30 -20.02 0.81
CA SER A 523 -16.79 -21.36 0.49
C SER A 523 -17.10 -21.49 -1.01
N ASP A 524 -17.82 -20.52 -1.56
CA ASP A 524 -18.27 -20.55 -2.94
C ASP A 524 -17.14 -20.20 -3.92
N LEU A 525 -16.12 -19.43 -3.51
CA LEU A 525 -14.86 -19.25 -4.26
C LEU A 525 -14.13 -20.59 -4.42
N ILE A 526 -13.92 -21.32 -3.32
CA ILE A 526 -13.25 -22.64 -3.33
C ILE A 526 -14.05 -23.67 -4.15
N ALA A 527 -15.38 -23.54 -4.21
CA ALA A 527 -16.22 -24.31 -5.11
C ALA A 527 -16.09 -23.86 -6.58
N ALA A 528 -15.98 -22.55 -6.83
CA ALA A 528 -15.88 -21.96 -8.17
C ALA A 528 -14.50 -22.12 -8.83
N MET A 529 -13.45 -22.41 -8.07
CA MET A 529 -12.12 -22.81 -8.59
C MET A 529 -12.10 -24.20 -9.28
N LYS A 530 -13.24 -24.90 -9.33
CA LYS A 530 -13.45 -26.22 -9.97
C LYS A 530 -14.31 -26.11 -11.23
#